data_AF-A0A372JR70-F1
#
_entry.id   AF-A0A372JR70-F1
#
_cell.length_a   1.000
_cell.length_b   1.000
_cell.length_c   1.000
_cell.angle_alpha   90.00
_cell.angle_beta   90.00
_cell.angle_gamma   90.00
#
_symmetry.space_group_name_H-M   'P 1'
#
loop_
_entity.id
_entity.type
_entity.pdbx_description
1 polymer ?
#
loop_
_entity_poly.entity_id
_entity_poly.type
_entity_poly.pdbx_seq_one_letter_code
_entity_poly.pdbx_strand_id
1 'polypeptide(L)'
;ELAAALDEAAVAARRRGAPAEACRLGRLGAEHTPQDDPDGYVNRLLTASEDAIAAGDLPEARQIAHQALAVASEPAQRVRGWLAVIDSAGQALAEFGDIFPRALADAGDDPALLAPLHYRLAWRAWLVEGSAFEAHEHAARSAELAARAGDRRTEILALAKQAHLAFFLGRPDAERTLARALSSPQDPRVMVDHNGPAFQRYRHHLLADRLEEARAELRSLIYLVRRRGAVESLCHCLHNLARVEVHRGRCDRALDVARQSLRLAEDSDLSQGPSWFSLALAEAAGGDPDRAADAARRAERHSADDGDLLFLPQAWYAAGHVHLMAGRDEEAVALLRRVRRSEEAQGLGDPAMRRWHGDLAEALALSGNLDEAAELIEETRARATRLERRVMLAVMDRAAALVAAGRGDQVTAAALARRSAAALAELPFRLEEGRSWLVLGRLRIAQHDASGARSALREARRVFAHAHARPWLALVTAELDRVRDLDRAAQVPSAPSAALGVLSAMEAKVAGLVAEGATNREIAARLFISVKTVEAALTRTYRKLGVRSRVDLARLASSPHHLPQDPPADDR
;
A
#
# COMPACT_ATOMS: atom_id res chain seq x y z
N GLU A 1 -36.33 -44.34 -4.31
CA GLU A 1 -36.86 -43.43 -5.36
C GLU A 1 -36.87 -41.96 -4.91
N LEU A 2 -37.54 -41.61 -3.80
CA LEU A 2 -37.58 -40.22 -3.31
C LEU A 2 -36.19 -39.61 -3.02
N ALA A 3 -35.30 -40.33 -2.34
CA ALA A 3 -33.93 -39.86 -2.07
C ALA A 3 -33.14 -39.54 -3.37
N ALA A 4 -33.28 -40.38 -4.40
CA ALA A 4 -32.63 -40.15 -5.69
C ALA A 4 -33.21 -38.92 -6.44
N ALA A 5 -34.53 -38.72 -6.38
CA ALA A 5 -35.17 -37.53 -6.95
C ALA A 5 -34.69 -36.24 -6.24
N LEU A 6 -34.47 -36.29 -4.94
CA LEU A 6 -33.90 -35.19 -4.16
C LEU A 6 -32.44 -34.92 -4.53
N ASP A 7 -31.64 -35.97 -4.79
CA ASP A 7 -30.26 -35.81 -5.29
C ASP A 7 -30.23 -35.08 -6.65
N GLU A 8 -31.12 -35.45 -7.57
CA GLU A 8 -31.26 -34.77 -8.87
C GLU A 8 -31.68 -33.30 -8.72
N ALA A 9 -32.61 -33.03 -7.81
CA ALA A 9 -33.05 -31.67 -7.50
C ALA A 9 -31.91 -30.84 -6.90
N ALA A 10 -31.11 -31.41 -6.00
CA ALA A 10 -29.93 -30.77 -5.42
C ALA A 10 -28.87 -30.47 -6.49
N VAL A 11 -28.61 -31.40 -7.41
CA VAL A 11 -27.72 -31.18 -8.57
C VAL A 11 -28.23 -30.01 -9.43
N ALA A 12 -29.53 -29.94 -9.68
CA ALA A 12 -30.13 -28.84 -10.43
C ALA A 12 -30.01 -27.50 -9.70
N ALA A 13 -30.20 -27.48 -8.38
CA ALA A 13 -29.99 -26.29 -7.54
C ALA A 13 -28.53 -25.80 -7.61
N ARG A 14 -27.55 -26.70 -7.48
CA ARG A 14 -26.12 -26.37 -7.67
C ARG A 14 -25.84 -25.77 -9.04
N ARG A 15 -26.41 -26.35 -10.10
CA ARG A 15 -26.22 -25.83 -11.48
C ARG A 15 -26.80 -24.42 -11.67
N ARG A 16 -27.83 -24.06 -10.89
CA ARG A 16 -28.43 -22.71 -10.88
C ARG A 16 -27.73 -21.73 -9.91
N GLY A 17 -26.70 -22.17 -9.19
CA GLY A 17 -26.01 -21.33 -8.21
C GLY A 17 -26.81 -21.13 -6.92
N ALA A 18 -27.61 -22.12 -6.51
CA ALA A 18 -28.38 -22.10 -5.26
C ALA A 18 -27.85 -23.16 -4.26
N PRO A 19 -26.65 -22.97 -3.68
CA PRO A 19 -26.02 -23.96 -2.79
C PRO A 19 -26.80 -24.19 -1.50
N ALA A 20 -27.44 -23.16 -0.93
CA ALA A 20 -28.28 -23.31 0.28
C ALA A 20 -29.47 -24.25 0.04
N GLU A 21 -30.12 -24.11 -1.13
CA GLU A 21 -31.22 -25.00 -1.52
C GLU A 21 -30.72 -26.41 -1.84
N ALA A 22 -29.53 -26.54 -2.45
CA ALA A 22 -28.91 -27.84 -2.67
C ALA A 22 -28.60 -28.57 -1.35
N CYS A 23 -28.08 -27.85 -0.35
CA CYS A 23 -27.87 -28.38 1.00
C CYS A 23 -29.18 -28.90 1.61
N ARG A 24 -30.24 -28.08 1.59
CA ARG A 24 -31.56 -28.47 2.12
C ARG A 24 -32.10 -29.74 1.45
N LEU A 25 -32.04 -29.80 0.12
CA LEU A 25 -32.49 -30.96 -0.66
C LEU A 25 -31.62 -32.20 -0.37
N GLY A 26 -30.30 -32.03 -0.24
CA GLY A 26 -29.37 -33.10 0.09
C GLY A 26 -29.62 -33.68 1.50
N ARG A 27 -29.89 -32.83 2.49
CA ARG A 27 -30.30 -33.26 3.84
C ARG A 27 -31.60 -34.06 3.81
N LEU A 28 -32.61 -33.56 3.11
CA LEU A 28 -33.88 -34.27 2.96
C LEU A 28 -33.68 -35.61 2.22
N GLY A 29 -32.77 -35.65 1.25
CA GLY A 29 -32.36 -36.89 0.58
C GLY A 29 -31.73 -37.88 1.54
N ALA A 30 -30.88 -37.42 2.46
CA ALA A 30 -30.30 -38.25 3.52
C ALA A 30 -31.41 -38.80 4.46
N GLU A 31 -32.34 -37.96 4.92
CA GLU A 31 -33.46 -38.37 5.78
C GLU A 31 -34.37 -39.44 5.16
N HIS A 32 -34.49 -39.45 3.82
CA HIS A 32 -35.25 -40.45 3.06
C HIS A 32 -34.40 -41.60 2.52
N THR A 33 -33.14 -41.73 2.95
CA THR A 33 -32.30 -42.85 2.57
C THR A 33 -32.73 -44.12 3.32
N PRO A 34 -32.95 -45.26 2.62
CA PRO A 34 -33.29 -46.53 3.26
C PRO A 34 -32.25 -46.96 4.30
N GLN A 35 -32.69 -47.62 5.39
CA GLN A 35 -31.80 -48.05 6.48
C GLN A 35 -30.75 -49.10 6.05
N ASP A 36 -30.99 -49.80 4.95
CA ASP A 36 -30.07 -50.76 4.33
C ASP A 36 -29.03 -50.10 3.39
N ASP A 37 -29.05 -48.77 3.24
CA ASP A 37 -28.06 -47.98 2.48
C ASP A 37 -27.32 -46.96 3.38
N PRO A 38 -26.53 -47.41 4.38
CA PRO A 38 -25.77 -46.52 5.25
C PRO A 38 -24.72 -45.69 4.49
N ASP A 39 -24.14 -46.24 3.41
CA ASP A 39 -23.16 -45.54 2.59
C ASP A 39 -23.79 -44.40 1.78
N GLY A 40 -24.96 -44.61 1.20
CA GLY A 40 -25.72 -43.56 0.54
C GLY A 40 -26.12 -42.45 1.51
N TYR A 41 -26.49 -42.80 2.75
CA TYR A 41 -26.83 -41.84 3.79
C TYR A 41 -25.64 -40.92 4.09
N VAL A 42 -24.46 -41.50 4.37
CA VAL A 42 -23.23 -40.75 4.65
C VAL A 42 -22.83 -39.88 3.47
N ASN A 43 -22.85 -40.40 2.25
CA ASN A 43 -22.47 -39.65 1.05
C ASN A 43 -23.39 -38.45 0.77
N ARG A 44 -24.69 -38.57 1.06
CA ARG A 44 -25.65 -37.46 0.95
C ARG A 44 -25.39 -36.40 2.00
N LEU A 45 -25.16 -36.77 3.26
CA LEU A 45 -24.78 -35.82 4.31
C LEU A 45 -23.49 -35.07 3.94
N LEU A 46 -22.44 -35.77 3.51
CA LEU A 46 -21.18 -35.13 3.13
C LEU A 46 -21.36 -34.15 1.97
N THR A 47 -22.18 -34.51 0.97
CA THR A 47 -22.49 -33.61 -0.15
C THR A 47 -23.30 -32.39 0.31
N ALA A 48 -24.27 -32.58 1.22
CA ALA A 48 -25.04 -31.47 1.80
C ALA A 48 -24.16 -30.54 2.65
N SER A 49 -23.18 -31.09 3.39
CA SER A 49 -22.19 -30.31 4.13
C SER A 49 -21.32 -29.45 3.19
N GLU A 50 -20.85 -30.00 2.08
CA GLU A 50 -20.12 -29.25 1.04
C GLU A 50 -20.98 -28.15 0.41
N ASP A 51 -22.26 -28.41 0.17
CA ASP A 51 -23.22 -27.43 -0.32
C ASP A 51 -23.48 -26.32 0.72
N ALA A 52 -23.49 -26.64 2.02
CA ALA A 52 -23.58 -25.65 3.10
C ALA A 52 -22.33 -24.75 3.17
N ILE A 53 -21.12 -25.31 3.00
CA ILE A 53 -19.89 -24.52 2.89
C ILE A 53 -19.98 -23.56 1.72
N ALA A 54 -20.41 -24.06 0.55
CA ALA A 54 -20.59 -23.23 -0.64
C ALA A 54 -21.67 -22.13 -0.48
N ALA A 55 -22.60 -22.32 0.46
CA ALA A 55 -23.61 -21.34 0.84
C ALA A 55 -23.14 -20.34 1.90
N GLY A 56 -21.98 -20.56 2.52
CA GLY A 56 -21.46 -19.75 3.63
C GLY A 56 -22.03 -20.13 5.00
N ASP A 57 -22.87 -21.15 5.10
CA ASP A 57 -23.44 -21.61 6.38
C ASP A 57 -22.48 -22.61 7.06
N LEU A 58 -21.38 -22.06 7.58
CA LEU A 58 -20.30 -22.84 8.18
C LEU A 58 -20.74 -23.63 9.43
N PRO A 59 -21.59 -23.10 10.34
CA PRO A 59 -22.12 -23.86 11.47
C PRO A 59 -22.93 -25.09 11.03
N GLU A 60 -23.85 -24.91 10.07
CA GLU A 60 -24.66 -25.99 9.51
C GLU A 60 -23.77 -27.04 8.82
N ALA A 61 -22.82 -26.60 8.00
CA ALA A 61 -21.86 -27.49 7.35
C ALA A 61 -21.13 -28.40 8.36
N ARG A 62 -20.65 -27.80 9.45
CA ARG A 62 -19.92 -28.52 10.51
C ARG A 62 -20.80 -29.52 11.23
N GLN A 63 -22.05 -29.15 11.52
CA GLN A 63 -23.02 -30.04 12.15
C GLN A 63 -23.29 -31.26 11.25
N ILE A 64 -23.57 -31.05 9.97
CA ILE A 64 -23.81 -32.13 9.01
C ILE A 64 -22.57 -33.03 8.88
N ALA A 65 -21.37 -32.44 8.82
CA ALA A 65 -20.12 -33.19 8.71
C ALA A 65 -19.89 -34.11 9.93
N HIS A 66 -20.14 -33.62 11.16
CA HIS A 66 -20.04 -34.43 12.36
C HIS A 66 -21.10 -35.54 12.42
N GLN A 67 -22.32 -35.28 11.91
CA GLN A 67 -23.34 -36.32 11.78
C GLN A 67 -22.90 -37.43 10.83
N ALA A 68 -22.28 -37.09 9.70
CA ALA A 68 -21.72 -38.07 8.77
C ALA A 68 -20.57 -38.86 9.41
N LEU A 69 -19.63 -38.17 10.08
CA LEU A 69 -18.47 -38.78 10.75
C LEU A 69 -18.86 -39.77 11.85
N ALA A 70 -19.99 -39.55 12.53
CA ALA A 70 -20.44 -40.43 13.61
C ALA A 70 -20.82 -41.85 13.13
N VAL A 71 -21.15 -42.02 11.85
CA VAL A 71 -21.63 -43.29 11.28
C VAL A 71 -20.82 -43.76 10.06
N ALA A 72 -19.82 -43.00 9.62
CA ALA A 72 -18.97 -43.35 8.48
C ALA A 72 -18.07 -44.55 8.75
N SER A 73 -18.21 -45.61 7.95
CA SER A 73 -17.41 -46.84 8.02
C SER A 73 -16.19 -46.82 7.12
N GLU A 74 -16.25 -46.11 6.00
CA GLU A 74 -15.17 -46.10 5.00
C GLU A 74 -14.14 -44.98 5.26
N PRO A 75 -12.82 -45.26 5.11
CA PRO A 75 -11.77 -44.25 5.21
C PRO A 75 -12.04 -43.00 4.36
N ALA A 76 -12.49 -43.19 3.11
CA ALA A 76 -12.79 -42.09 2.20
C ALA A 76 -13.92 -41.17 2.70
N GLN A 77 -14.96 -41.75 3.31
CA GLN A 77 -16.05 -40.98 3.92
C GLN A 77 -15.56 -40.20 5.14
N ARG A 78 -14.75 -40.83 6.00
CA ARG A 78 -14.18 -40.15 7.19
C ARG A 78 -13.29 -38.98 6.80
N VAL A 79 -12.36 -39.19 5.85
CA VAL A 79 -11.51 -38.11 5.34
C VAL A 79 -12.34 -36.99 4.73
N ARG A 80 -13.34 -37.30 3.90
CA ARG A 80 -14.24 -36.27 3.32
C ARG A 80 -15.01 -35.51 4.40
N GLY A 81 -15.45 -36.18 5.47
CA GLY A 81 -16.05 -35.53 6.64
C GLY A 81 -15.08 -34.59 7.35
N TRP A 82 -13.84 -35.02 7.60
CA TRP A 82 -12.82 -34.15 8.19
C TRP A 82 -12.47 -32.95 7.32
N LEU A 83 -12.38 -33.15 6.00
CA LEU A 83 -12.17 -32.05 5.05
C LEU A 83 -13.30 -31.01 5.15
N ALA A 84 -14.56 -31.45 5.23
CA ALA A 84 -15.69 -30.55 5.41
C ALA A 84 -15.64 -29.80 6.76
N VAL A 85 -15.24 -30.46 7.85
CA VAL A 85 -15.04 -29.78 9.14
C VAL A 85 -13.93 -28.73 9.04
N ILE A 86 -12.78 -29.08 8.44
CA ILE A 86 -11.66 -28.15 8.22
C ILE A 86 -12.07 -26.96 7.35
N ASP A 87 -12.78 -27.21 6.25
CA ASP A 87 -13.24 -26.14 5.34
C ASP A 87 -14.30 -25.25 6.00
N SER A 88 -15.10 -25.80 6.93
CA SER A 88 -16.03 -25.03 7.76
C SER A 88 -15.37 -24.19 8.85
N ALA A 89 -14.05 -24.31 9.06
CA ALA A 89 -13.34 -23.54 10.07
C ALA A 89 -13.26 -22.05 9.72
N GLY A 90 -13.30 -21.71 8.43
CA GLY A 90 -13.06 -20.34 7.96
C GLY A 90 -11.71 -19.83 8.49
N GLN A 91 -11.74 -18.70 9.20
CA GLN A 91 -10.56 -18.07 9.80
C GLN A 91 -10.13 -18.71 11.14
N ALA A 92 -10.95 -19.56 11.75
CA ALA A 92 -10.66 -20.22 13.03
C ALA A 92 -9.79 -21.48 12.88
N LEU A 93 -9.03 -21.63 11.79
CA LEU A 93 -8.27 -22.85 11.46
C LEU A 93 -7.29 -23.29 12.56
N ALA A 94 -6.81 -22.35 13.39
CA ALA A 94 -5.96 -22.63 14.54
C ALA A 94 -6.63 -23.52 15.59
N GLU A 95 -7.95 -23.41 15.75
CA GLU A 95 -8.74 -24.17 16.73
C GLU A 95 -8.93 -25.64 16.34
N PHE A 96 -8.63 -26.00 15.09
CA PHE A 96 -8.86 -27.34 14.53
C PHE A 96 -7.57 -28.17 14.39
N GLY A 97 -6.51 -27.84 15.14
CA GLY A 97 -5.22 -28.52 15.09
C GLY A 97 -5.31 -30.05 15.28
N ASP A 98 -6.16 -30.51 16.19
CA ASP A 98 -6.31 -31.93 16.52
C ASP A 98 -7.03 -32.76 15.44
N ILE A 99 -7.67 -32.11 14.47
CA ILE A 99 -8.38 -32.79 13.37
C ILE A 99 -7.38 -33.33 12.33
N PHE A 100 -6.31 -32.60 12.04
CA PHE A 100 -5.36 -32.98 11.00
C PHE A 100 -4.70 -34.34 11.26
N PRO A 101 -4.19 -34.66 12.48
CA PRO A 101 -3.65 -35.98 12.77
C PRO A 101 -4.68 -37.12 12.60
N ARG A 102 -5.94 -36.89 12.98
CA ARG A 102 -7.02 -37.89 12.83
C ARG A 102 -7.33 -38.14 11.37
N ALA A 103 -7.46 -37.07 10.59
CA ALA A 103 -7.73 -37.18 9.16
C ALA A 103 -6.58 -37.85 8.39
N LEU A 104 -5.33 -37.58 8.77
CA LEU A 104 -4.16 -38.26 8.23
C LEU A 104 -4.14 -39.75 8.59
N ALA A 105 -4.49 -40.11 9.83
CA ALA A 105 -4.58 -41.50 10.25
C ALA A 105 -5.67 -42.26 9.47
N ASP A 106 -6.82 -41.63 9.24
CA ASP A 106 -7.89 -42.19 8.42
C ASP A 106 -7.49 -42.34 6.94
N ALA A 107 -6.69 -41.43 6.39
CA ALA A 107 -6.22 -41.50 5.01
C ALA A 107 -5.19 -42.63 4.77
N GLY A 108 -4.44 -43.03 5.80
CA GLY A 108 -3.36 -44.00 5.66
C GLY A 108 -2.34 -43.58 4.59
N ASP A 109 -2.02 -44.50 3.67
CA ASP A 109 -1.09 -44.25 2.56
C ASP A 109 -1.79 -43.92 1.23
N ASP A 110 -3.12 -43.78 1.21
CA ASP A 110 -3.88 -43.55 -0.02
C ASP A 110 -3.60 -42.14 -0.59
N PRO A 111 -2.96 -42.03 -1.79
CA PRO A 111 -2.68 -40.74 -2.39
C PRO A 111 -3.93 -39.89 -2.68
N ALA A 112 -5.07 -40.51 -2.98
CA ALA A 112 -6.31 -39.80 -3.28
C ALA A 112 -6.89 -39.11 -2.03
N LEU A 113 -6.67 -39.68 -0.85
CA LEU A 113 -7.13 -39.12 0.43
C LEU A 113 -6.10 -38.15 1.03
N LEU A 114 -4.81 -38.45 0.89
CA LEU A 114 -3.73 -37.61 1.39
C LEU A 114 -3.58 -36.29 0.61
N ALA A 115 -3.83 -36.30 -0.70
CA ALA A 115 -3.68 -35.12 -1.55
C ALA A 115 -4.49 -33.90 -1.05
N PRO A 116 -5.82 -33.98 -0.85
CA PRO A 116 -6.62 -32.85 -0.36
C PRO A 116 -6.29 -32.46 1.10
N LEU A 117 -5.80 -33.40 1.92
CA LEU A 117 -5.35 -33.10 3.29
C LEU A 117 -4.06 -32.28 3.28
N HIS A 118 -3.07 -32.67 2.48
CA HIS A 118 -1.84 -31.89 2.32
C HIS A 118 -2.10 -30.49 1.75
N TYR A 119 -3.11 -30.33 0.88
CA TYR A 119 -3.52 -29.00 0.42
C TYR A 119 -3.96 -28.09 1.60
N ARG A 120 -4.75 -28.62 2.54
CA ARG A 120 -5.20 -27.88 3.74
C ARG A 120 -4.10 -27.70 4.78
N LEU A 121 -3.19 -28.68 4.91
CA LEU A 121 -1.98 -28.52 5.71
C LEU A 121 -1.11 -27.38 5.17
N ALA A 122 -1.04 -27.17 3.86
CA ALA A 122 -0.34 -26.03 3.29
C ALA A 122 -0.98 -24.68 3.69
N TRP A 123 -2.30 -24.63 3.85
CA TRP A 123 -2.99 -23.45 4.39
C TRP A 123 -2.70 -23.27 5.88
N ARG A 124 -2.82 -24.34 6.67
CA ARG A 124 -2.53 -24.31 8.11
C ARG A 124 -1.08 -23.89 8.40
N ALA A 125 -0.11 -24.49 7.72
CA ALA A 125 1.31 -24.16 7.90
C ALA A 125 1.59 -22.68 7.63
N TRP A 126 0.91 -22.10 6.64
CA TRP A 126 1.12 -20.68 6.36
C TRP A 126 0.35 -19.75 7.31
N LEU A 127 -0.94 -20.03 7.53
CA LEU A 127 -1.84 -19.13 8.25
C LEU A 127 -1.70 -19.24 9.77
N VAL A 128 -1.46 -20.44 10.30
CA VAL A 128 -1.42 -20.70 11.74
C VAL A 128 0.02 -20.79 12.23
N GLU A 129 0.86 -21.54 11.54
CA GLU A 129 2.24 -21.78 11.97
C GLU A 129 3.20 -20.69 11.48
N GLY A 130 2.74 -19.85 10.55
CA GLY A 130 3.52 -18.74 10.01
C GLY A 130 4.73 -19.21 9.20
N SER A 131 4.66 -20.36 8.54
CA SER A 131 5.78 -20.99 7.83
C SER A 131 5.45 -21.16 6.35
N ALA A 132 5.92 -20.23 5.51
CA ALA A 132 5.74 -20.36 4.06
C ALA A 132 6.56 -21.52 3.47
N PHE A 133 7.66 -21.92 4.14
CA PHE A 133 8.49 -23.05 3.75
C PHE A 133 7.74 -24.38 3.91
N GLU A 134 7.21 -24.68 5.10
CA GLU A 134 6.44 -25.92 5.33
C GLU A 134 5.16 -25.93 4.51
N ALA A 135 4.50 -24.77 4.36
CA ALA A 135 3.37 -24.64 3.46
C ALA A 135 3.72 -25.02 2.01
N HIS A 136 4.91 -24.63 1.54
CA HIS A 136 5.36 -24.96 0.20
C HIS A 136 5.58 -26.47 0.04
N GLU A 137 6.20 -27.11 1.03
CA GLU A 137 6.41 -28.57 1.03
C GLU A 137 5.09 -29.35 1.03
N HIS A 138 4.12 -28.92 1.84
CA HIS A 138 2.77 -29.51 1.82
C HIS A 138 2.05 -29.30 0.49
N ALA A 139 2.16 -28.11 -0.12
CA ALA A 139 1.56 -27.86 -1.43
C ALA A 139 2.22 -28.71 -2.53
N ALA A 140 3.55 -28.86 -2.51
CA ALA A 140 4.27 -29.72 -3.43
C ALA A 140 3.89 -31.20 -3.26
N ARG A 141 3.79 -31.67 -2.01
CA ARG A 141 3.36 -33.03 -1.70
C ARG A 141 1.93 -33.30 -2.14
N SER A 142 1.02 -32.36 -1.91
CA SER A 142 -0.36 -32.42 -2.37
C SER A 142 -0.44 -32.56 -3.90
N ALA A 143 0.32 -31.75 -4.65
CA ALA A 143 0.35 -31.82 -6.11
C ALA A 143 0.89 -33.17 -6.61
N GLU A 144 1.95 -33.70 -5.99
CA GLU A 144 2.50 -35.01 -6.34
C GLU A 144 1.48 -36.14 -6.11
N LEU A 145 0.85 -36.17 -4.93
CA LEU A 145 -0.14 -37.20 -4.58
C LEU A 145 -1.39 -37.11 -5.46
N ALA A 146 -1.88 -35.89 -5.73
CA ALA A 146 -3.02 -35.67 -6.61
C ALA A 146 -2.75 -36.16 -8.03
N ALA A 147 -1.55 -35.90 -8.56
CA ALA A 147 -1.14 -36.39 -9.88
C ALA A 147 -1.11 -37.93 -9.93
N ARG A 148 -0.59 -38.59 -8.88
CA ARG A 148 -0.58 -40.06 -8.76
C ARG A 148 -1.99 -40.66 -8.67
N ALA A 149 -2.90 -39.96 -7.98
CA ALA A 149 -4.30 -40.36 -7.82
C ALA A 149 -5.17 -40.04 -9.05
N GLY A 150 -4.67 -39.28 -10.02
CA GLY A 150 -5.47 -38.77 -11.14
C GLY A 150 -6.46 -37.67 -10.76
N ASP A 151 -6.34 -37.06 -9.57
CA ASP A 151 -7.17 -35.95 -9.11
C ASP A 151 -6.62 -34.62 -9.67
N ARG A 152 -6.99 -34.32 -10.91
CA ARG A 152 -6.52 -33.09 -11.57
C ARG A 152 -6.99 -31.82 -10.86
N ARG A 153 -8.15 -31.82 -10.21
CA ARG A 153 -8.70 -30.63 -9.55
C ARG A 153 -7.82 -30.22 -8.37
N THR A 154 -7.50 -31.18 -7.50
CA THR A 154 -6.59 -30.94 -6.36
C THR A 154 -5.18 -30.64 -6.85
N GLU A 155 -4.70 -31.31 -7.91
CA GLU A 155 -3.38 -31.04 -8.48
C GLU A 155 -3.24 -29.56 -8.93
N ILE A 156 -4.24 -29.02 -9.65
CA ILE A 156 -4.20 -27.62 -10.10
C ILE A 156 -4.19 -26.65 -8.92
N LEU A 157 -5.04 -26.87 -7.91
CA LEU A 157 -5.09 -26.03 -6.70
C LEU A 157 -3.76 -26.08 -5.93
N ALA A 158 -3.22 -27.28 -5.76
CA ALA A 158 -1.95 -27.50 -5.07
C ALA A 158 -0.77 -26.85 -5.80
N LEU A 159 -0.69 -26.99 -7.14
CA LEU A 159 0.33 -26.33 -7.94
C LEU A 159 0.19 -24.80 -7.90
N ALA A 160 -1.04 -24.27 -7.92
CA ALA A 160 -1.27 -22.82 -7.78
C ALA A 160 -0.81 -22.31 -6.39
N LYS A 161 -1.13 -23.04 -5.32
CA LYS A 161 -0.67 -22.74 -3.96
C LYS A 161 0.86 -22.85 -3.84
N GLN A 162 1.46 -23.89 -4.41
CA GLN A 162 2.90 -24.09 -4.43
C GLN A 162 3.59 -22.94 -5.17
N ALA A 163 3.11 -22.55 -6.36
CA ALA A 163 3.66 -21.43 -7.11
C ALA A 163 3.54 -20.11 -6.34
N HIS A 164 2.40 -19.87 -5.68
CA HIS A 164 2.19 -18.69 -4.84
C HIS A 164 3.22 -18.59 -3.71
N LEU A 165 3.44 -19.70 -2.99
CA LEU A 165 4.43 -19.75 -1.91
C LEU A 165 5.86 -19.66 -2.46
N ALA A 166 6.14 -20.26 -3.62
CA ALA A 166 7.43 -20.14 -4.28
C ALA A 166 7.73 -18.68 -4.69
N PHE A 167 6.74 -17.92 -5.18
CA PHE A 167 6.88 -16.48 -5.40
C PHE A 167 7.13 -15.73 -4.09
N PHE A 168 6.37 -16.02 -3.03
CA PHE A 168 6.56 -15.39 -1.71
C PHE A 168 7.99 -15.59 -1.18
N LEU A 169 8.50 -16.83 -1.27
CA LEU A 169 9.84 -17.25 -0.87
C LEU A 169 10.94 -16.77 -1.84
N GLY A 170 10.58 -16.18 -2.99
CA GLY A 170 11.54 -15.76 -4.02
C GLY A 170 12.32 -16.93 -4.65
N ARG A 171 11.69 -18.10 -4.82
CA ARG A 171 12.28 -19.30 -5.44
C ARG A 171 12.22 -19.24 -6.97
N PRO A 172 13.27 -19.73 -7.67
CA PRO A 172 13.35 -19.64 -9.13
C PRO A 172 12.39 -20.58 -9.88
N ASP A 173 11.84 -21.60 -9.23
CA ASP A 173 10.96 -22.59 -9.85
C ASP A 173 9.48 -22.17 -9.88
N ALA A 174 9.12 -21.02 -9.28
CA ALA A 174 7.76 -20.54 -9.16
C ALA A 174 7.02 -20.44 -10.51
N GLU A 175 7.66 -19.88 -11.54
CA GLU A 175 7.07 -19.72 -12.88
C GLU A 175 6.81 -21.06 -13.57
N ARG A 176 7.75 -22.00 -13.43
CA ARG A 176 7.60 -23.36 -13.97
C ARG A 176 6.45 -24.10 -13.29
N THR A 177 6.32 -23.96 -11.97
CA THR A 177 5.20 -24.55 -11.22
C THR A 177 3.87 -23.93 -11.63
N LEU A 178 3.81 -22.60 -11.81
CA LEU A 178 2.62 -21.92 -12.32
C LEU A 178 2.25 -22.38 -13.73
N ALA A 179 3.23 -22.54 -14.63
CA ALA A 179 3.00 -23.04 -15.98
C ALA A 179 2.39 -24.45 -15.99
N ARG A 180 2.81 -25.33 -15.06
CA ARG A 180 2.19 -26.66 -14.86
C ARG A 180 0.75 -26.57 -14.36
N ALA A 181 0.45 -25.62 -13.47
CA ALA A 181 -0.93 -25.38 -13.02
C ALA A 181 -1.83 -24.89 -14.16
N LEU A 182 -1.26 -24.14 -15.11
CA LEU A 182 -1.95 -23.62 -16.30
C LEU A 182 -2.03 -24.62 -17.47
N SER A 183 -1.40 -25.80 -17.40
CA SER A 183 -1.44 -26.79 -18.47
C SER A 183 -2.75 -27.60 -18.49
N SER A 184 -3.16 -28.07 -19.67
CA SER A 184 -4.33 -28.94 -19.81
C SER A 184 -4.10 -30.34 -19.22
N PRO A 185 -5.16 -31.06 -18.80
CA PRO A 185 -6.56 -30.63 -18.75
C PRO A 185 -6.83 -29.66 -17.59
N GLN A 186 -7.79 -28.76 -17.78
CA GLN A 186 -8.17 -27.73 -16.82
C GLN A 186 -9.51 -28.01 -16.16
N ASP A 187 -9.67 -27.62 -14.89
CA ASP A 187 -10.97 -27.59 -14.20
C ASP A 187 -11.58 -26.18 -14.31
N PRO A 188 -12.73 -26.01 -14.98
CA PRO A 188 -13.32 -24.69 -15.20
C PRO A 188 -13.69 -23.95 -13.90
N ARG A 189 -13.98 -24.63 -12.80
CA ARG A 189 -14.29 -24.01 -11.49
C ARG A 189 -13.01 -23.51 -10.83
N VAL A 190 -11.95 -24.33 -10.82
CA VAL A 190 -10.64 -23.93 -10.26
C VAL A 190 -10.04 -22.76 -11.04
N MET A 191 -10.22 -22.72 -12.36
CA MET A 191 -9.66 -21.65 -13.19
C MET A 191 -10.19 -20.24 -12.89
N VAL A 192 -11.34 -20.11 -12.24
CA VAL A 192 -11.93 -18.81 -11.89
C VAL A 192 -11.84 -18.53 -10.38
N ASP A 193 -11.28 -19.46 -9.61
CA ASP A 193 -11.11 -19.34 -8.17
C ASP A 193 -9.97 -18.35 -7.85
N HIS A 194 -10.11 -17.58 -6.78
CA HIS A 194 -9.08 -16.63 -6.35
C HIS A 194 -7.80 -17.32 -5.81
N ASN A 195 -7.87 -18.61 -5.48
CA ASN A 195 -6.73 -19.46 -5.20
C ASN A 195 -6.23 -20.23 -6.43
N GLY A 196 -6.96 -20.14 -7.55
CA GLY A 196 -6.65 -20.80 -8.80
C GLY A 196 -5.47 -20.19 -9.57
N PRO A 197 -4.98 -20.90 -10.60
CA PRO A 197 -3.75 -20.54 -11.30
C PRO A 197 -3.87 -19.27 -12.15
N ALA A 198 -5.05 -18.92 -12.66
CA ALA A 198 -5.25 -17.67 -13.39
C ALA A 198 -5.08 -16.44 -12.45
N PHE A 199 -5.55 -16.54 -11.20
CA PHE A 199 -5.32 -15.51 -10.20
C PHE A 199 -3.83 -15.40 -9.83
N GLN A 200 -3.12 -16.53 -9.74
CA GLN A 200 -1.67 -16.52 -9.52
C GLN A 200 -0.89 -15.96 -10.72
N ARG A 201 -1.39 -16.14 -11.95
CA ARG A 201 -0.82 -15.50 -13.15
C ARG A 201 -0.92 -13.98 -13.10
N TYR A 202 -2.06 -13.44 -12.66
CA TYR A 202 -2.18 -12.00 -12.37
C TYR A 202 -1.08 -11.54 -11.41
N ARG A 203 -0.91 -12.23 -10.28
CA ARG A 203 0.11 -11.86 -9.28
C ARG A 203 1.51 -11.91 -9.87
N HIS A 204 1.83 -12.92 -10.65
CA HIS A 204 3.10 -13.01 -11.35
C HIS A 204 3.33 -11.83 -12.30
N HIS A 205 2.32 -11.39 -13.06
CA HIS A 205 2.42 -10.18 -13.87
C HIS A 205 2.71 -8.94 -13.01
N LEU A 206 2.05 -8.79 -11.86
CA LEU A 206 2.30 -7.69 -10.93
C LEU A 206 3.72 -7.72 -10.35
N LEU A 207 4.26 -8.89 -10.01
CA LEU A 207 5.64 -9.06 -9.53
C LEU A 207 6.67 -8.72 -10.61
N ALA A 208 6.38 -9.08 -11.85
CA ALA A 208 7.24 -8.85 -13.02
C ALA A 208 7.04 -7.46 -13.65
N ASP A 209 6.46 -6.50 -12.93
CA ASP A 209 6.25 -5.11 -13.37
C ASP A 209 5.39 -4.96 -14.65
N ARG A 210 4.56 -5.96 -14.97
CA ARG A 210 3.65 -6.04 -16.13
C ARG A 210 2.21 -5.65 -15.75
N LEU A 211 1.98 -4.38 -15.46
CA LEU A 211 0.70 -3.90 -14.91
C LEU A 211 -0.47 -3.98 -15.91
N GLU A 212 -0.20 -3.81 -17.20
CA GLU A 212 -1.19 -3.92 -18.28
C GLU A 212 -1.74 -5.36 -18.38
N GLU A 213 -0.85 -6.35 -18.37
CA GLU A 213 -1.21 -7.77 -18.38
C GLU A 213 -1.90 -8.18 -17.07
N ALA A 214 -1.39 -7.71 -15.93
CA ALA A 214 -2.05 -7.92 -14.64
C ALA A 214 -3.49 -7.41 -14.63
N ARG A 215 -3.73 -6.22 -15.20
CA ARG A 215 -5.07 -5.64 -15.36
C ARG A 215 -5.94 -6.45 -16.31
N ALA A 216 -5.39 -6.87 -17.46
CA ALA A 216 -6.14 -7.63 -18.46
C ALA A 216 -6.60 -9.00 -17.90
N GLU A 217 -5.73 -9.65 -17.14
CA GLU A 217 -6.04 -10.92 -16.45
C GLU A 217 -7.19 -10.73 -15.44
N LEU A 218 -7.08 -9.74 -14.54
CA LEU A 218 -8.12 -9.46 -13.56
C LEU A 218 -9.46 -9.09 -14.20
N ARG A 219 -9.46 -8.30 -15.28
CA ARG A 219 -10.71 -7.97 -16.00
C ARG A 219 -11.37 -9.21 -16.60
N SER A 220 -10.57 -10.12 -17.15
CA SER A 220 -11.06 -11.38 -17.69
C SER A 220 -11.63 -12.27 -16.59
N LEU A 221 -10.93 -12.38 -15.45
CA LEU A 221 -11.42 -13.09 -14.27
C LEU A 221 -12.72 -12.50 -13.73
N ILE A 222 -12.80 -11.18 -13.55
CA ILE A 222 -14.03 -10.50 -13.08
C ILE A 222 -15.23 -10.84 -13.97
N TYR A 223 -15.04 -10.85 -15.30
CA TYR A 223 -16.09 -11.23 -16.23
C TYR A 223 -16.55 -12.68 -16.03
N LEU A 224 -15.61 -13.62 -15.91
CA LEU A 224 -15.91 -15.04 -15.75
C LEU A 224 -16.54 -15.36 -14.38
N VAL A 225 -16.00 -14.77 -13.32
CA VAL A 225 -16.46 -14.95 -11.94
C VAL A 225 -17.88 -14.39 -11.76
N ARG A 226 -18.19 -13.22 -12.35
CA ARG A 226 -19.56 -12.66 -12.34
C ARG A 226 -20.57 -13.60 -13.00
N ARG A 227 -20.22 -14.20 -14.15
CA ARG A 227 -21.09 -15.16 -14.83
C ARG A 227 -21.33 -16.44 -14.03
N ARG A 228 -20.41 -16.77 -13.11
CA ARG A 228 -20.47 -17.97 -12.26
C ARG A 228 -21.15 -17.71 -10.91
N GLY A 229 -21.32 -16.45 -10.49
CA GLY A 229 -21.89 -16.11 -9.19
C GLY A 229 -20.95 -16.37 -8.00
N ALA A 230 -19.63 -16.48 -8.22
CA ALA A 230 -18.67 -16.69 -7.14
C ALA A 230 -18.29 -15.36 -6.48
N VAL A 231 -19.12 -14.90 -5.54
CA VAL A 231 -19.06 -13.57 -4.91
C VAL A 231 -17.71 -13.31 -4.22
N GLU A 232 -17.22 -14.25 -3.41
CA GLU A 232 -15.94 -14.10 -2.73
C GLU A 232 -14.79 -13.90 -3.72
N SER A 233 -14.69 -14.75 -4.74
CA SER A 233 -13.67 -14.60 -5.79
C SER A 233 -13.81 -13.28 -6.55
N LEU A 234 -15.03 -12.73 -6.65
CA LEU A 234 -15.27 -11.41 -7.26
C LEU A 234 -14.72 -10.28 -6.39
N CYS A 235 -14.98 -10.30 -5.07
CA CYS A 235 -14.35 -9.40 -4.11
C CYS A 235 -12.82 -9.49 -4.21
N HIS A 236 -12.28 -10.71 -4.29
CA HIS A 236 -10.83 -10.92 -4.40
C HIS A 236 -10.23 -10.31 -5.68
N CYS A 237 -10.94 -10.41 -6.81
CA CYS A 237 -10.50 -9.78 -8.05
C CYS A 237 -10.64 -8.24 -8.02
N LEU A 238 -11.71 -7.72 -7.42
CA LEU A 238 -11.99 -6.27 -7.38
C LEU A 238 -10.98 -5.52 -6.52
N HIS A 239 -10.76 -5.92 -5.26
CA HIS A 239 -9.81 -5.20 -4.39
C HIS A 239 -8.35 -5.27 -4.93
N ASN A 240 -7.98 -6.36 -5.63
CA ASN A 240 -6.70 -6.44 -6.34
C ASN A 240 -6.65 -5.58 -7.61
N LEU A 241 -7.75 -5.47 -8.35
CA LEU A 241 -7.82 -4.55 -9.48
C LEU A 241 -7.65 -3.10 -9.00
N ALA A 242 -8.28 -2.71 -7.88
CA ALA A 242 -8.07 -1.39 -7.29
C ALA A 242 -6.59 -1.11 -7.02
N ARG A 243 -5.84 -2.08 -6.47
CA ARG A 243 -4.38 -1.95 -6.26
C ARG A 243 -3.61 -1.77 -7.57
N VAL A 244 -3.94 -2.53 -8.61
CA VAL A 244 -3.32 -2.35 -9.94
C VAL A 244 -3.62 -0.96 -10.49
N GLU A 245 -4.86 -0.46 -10.33
CA GLU A 245 -5.22 0.90 -10.75
C GLU A 245 -4.46 1.97 -9.96
N VAL A 246 -4.22 1.78 -8.65
CA VAL A 246 -3.34 2.65 -7.85
C VAL A 246 -1.93 2.70 -8.45
N HIS A 247 -1.30 1.55 -8.67
CA HIS A 247 0.05 1.49 -9.23
C HIS A 247 0.14 2.16 -10.61
N ARG A 248 -0.86 1.96 -11.47
CA ARG A 248 -0.94 2.59 -12.79
C ARG A 248 -1.24 4.09 -12.77
N GLY A 249 -1.52 4.68 -11.60
CA GLY A 249 -1.96 6.07 -11.47
C GLY A 249 -3.33 6.32 -12.09
N ARG A 250 -4.25 5.36 -12.02
CA ARG A 250 -5.66 5.53 -12.42
C ARG A 250 -6.51 5.71 -11.17
N CYS A 251 -6.23 6.77 -10.42
CA CYS A 251 -6.72 6.93 -9.06
C CYS A 251 -8.25 6.99 -8.95
N ASP A 252 -8.95 7.65 -9.87
CA ASP A 252 -10.42 7.67 -9.88
C ASP A 252 -11.00 6.25 -10.06
N ARG A 253 -10.41 5.46 -10.97
CA ARG A 253 -10.82 4.06 -11.19
C ARG A 253 -10.51 3.19 -9.98
N ALA A 254 -9.39 3.42 -9.32
CA ALA A 254 -9.04 2.69 -8.10
C ALA A 254 -10.10 2.91 -7.00
N LEU A 255 -10.53 4.15 -6.80
CA LEU A 255 -11.59 4.50 -5.83
C LEU A 255 -12.92 3.81 -6.17
N ASP A 256 -13.35 3.87 -7.44
CA ASP A 256 -14.60 3.26 -7.88
C ASP A 256 -14.60 1.75 -7.64
N VAL A 257 -13.52 1.08 -8.02
CA VAL A 257 -13.38 -0.38 -7.89
C VAL A 257 -13.24 -0.80 -6.42
N ALA A 258 -12.47 -0.07 -5.60
CA ALA A 258 -12.34 -0.37 -4.18
C ALA A 258 -13.67 -0.26 -3.44
N ARG A 259 -14.45 0.80 -3.71
CA ARG A 259 -15.80 0.98 -3.15
C ARG A 259 -16.77 -0.08 -3.63
N GLN A 260 -16.63 -0.55 -4.89
CA GLN A 260 -17.42 -1.67 -5.38
C GLN A 260 -17.11 -2.97 -4.63
N SER A 261 -15.83 -3.25 -4.39
CA SER A 261 -15.41 -4.43 -3.61
C SER A 261 -15.96 -4.40 -2.19
N LEU A 262 -15.89 -3.23 -1.53
CA LEU A 262 -16.40 -3.06 -0.18
C LEU A 262 -17.91 -3.31 -0.08
N ARG A 263 -18.71 -2.65 -0.93
CA ARG A 263 -20.17 -2.86 -0.94
C ARG A 263 -20.53 -4.32 -1.17
N LEU A 264 -19.83 -4.99 -2.10
CA LEU A 264 -20.09 -6.41 -2.37
C LEU A 264 -19.78 -7.30 -1.16
N ALA A 265 -18.70 -7.01 -0.43
CA ALA A 265 -18.35 -7.73 0.79
C ALA A 265 -19.40 -7.49 1.90
N GLU A 266 -19.84 -6.25 2.09
CA GLU A 266 -20.89 -5.87 3.05
C GLU A 266 -22.24 -6.54 2.73
N ASP A 267 -22.67 -6.48 1.47
CA ASP A 267 -23.95 -7.04 1.01
C ASP A 267 -23.99 -8.58 1.08
N SER A 268 -22.83 -9.23 1.19
CA SER A 268 -22.68 -10.70 1.14
C SER A 268 -22.16 -11.30 2.45
N ASP A 269 -22.08 -10.51 3.52
CA ASP A 269 -21.58 -10.91 4.84
C ASP A 269 -20.19 -11.59 4.80
N LEU A 270 -19.32 -11.10 3.89
CA LEU A 270 -17.95 -11.57 3.75
C LEU A 270 -17.00 -10.72 4.61
N SER A 271 -15.82 -11.27 4.92
CA SER A 271 -14.76 -10.50 5.59
C SER A 271 -14.44 -9.21 4.81
N GLN A 272 -14.51 -8.08 5.52
CA GLN A 272 -14.37 -6.76 4.92
C GLN A 272 -12.92 -6.26 4.92
N GLY A 273 -12.04 -6.87 5.71
CA GLY A 273 -10.64 -6.46 5.87
C GLY A 273 -9.90 -6.20 4.56
N PRO A 274 -9.91 -7.14 3.59
CA PRO A 274 -9.25 -6.97 2.28
C PRO A 274 -9.80 -5.79 1.46
N SER A 275 -11.12 -5.57 1.52
CA SER A 275 -11.78 -4.48 0.80
C SER A 275 -11.44 -3.12 1.43
N TRP A 276 -11.48 -3.01 2.76
CA TRP A 276 -11.06 -1.81 3.49
C TRP A 276 -9.58 -1.47 3.24
N PHE A 277 -8.70 -2.48 3.21
CA PHE A 277 -7.30 -2.31 2.85
C PHE A 277 -7.13 -1.67 1.47
N SER A 278 -7.81 -2.19 0.45
CA SER A 278 -7.71 -1.63 -0.91
C SER A 278 -8.29 -0.21 -1.01
N LEU A 279 -9.34 0.09 -0.23
CA LEU A 279 -9.94 1.42 -0.17
C LEU A 279 -9.00 2.42 0.50
N ALA A 280 -8.30 2.02 1.56
CA ALA A 280 -7.30 2.87 2.21
C ALA A 280 -6.20 3.31 1.23
N LEU A 281 -5.66 2.37 0.43
CA LEU A 281 -4.67 2.69 -0.60
C LEU A 281 -5.25 3.56 -1.73
N ALA A 282 -6.51 3.33 -2.13
CA ALA A 282 -7.16 4.13 -3.17
C ALA A 282 -7.46 5.57 -2.71
N GLU A 283 -7.93 5.75 -1.47
CA GLU A 283 -8.15 7.06 -0.86
C GLU A 283 -6.82 7.81 -0.64
N ALA A 284 -5.76 7.11 -0.20
CA ALA A 284 -4.42 7.68 -0.11
C ALA A 284 -3.89 8.14 -1.49
N ALA A 285 -4.19 7.39 -2.55
CA ALA A 285 -3.74 7.70 -3.89
C ALA A 285 -4.51 8.87 -4.54
N GLY A 286 -5.84 8.87 -4.50
CA GLY A 286 -6.69 9.79 -5.28
C GLY A 286 -7.80 10.49 -4.52
N GLY A 287 -8.06 10.06 -3.29
CA GLY A 287 -9.20 10.49 -2.52
C GLY A 287 -8.83 11.53 -1.46
N ASP A 288 -9.26 11.26 -0.24
CA ASP A 288 -9.08 12.15 0.90
C ASP A 288 -8.19 11.49 1.98
N PRO A 289 -7.17 12.20 2.51
CA PRO A 289 -6.27 11.64 3.53
C PRO A 289 -6.96 11.17 4.82
N ASP A 290 -8.01 11.86 5.28
CA ASP A 290 -8.73 11.47 6.50
C ASP A 290 -9.57 10.21 6.25
N ARG A 291 -10.17 10.09 5.07
CA ARG A 291 -10.87 8.86 4.65
C ARG A 291 -9.90 7.70 4.46
N ALA A 292 -8.69 7.95 3.96
CA ALA A 292 -7.65 6.94 3.87
C ALA A 292 -7.25 6.42 5.26
N ALA A 293 -7.08 7.31 6.23
CA ALA A 293 -6.79 6.94 7.62
C ALA A 293 -7.95 6.17 8.27
N ASP A 294 -9.20 6.53 8.01
CA ASP A 294 -10.36 5.77 8.50
C ASP A 294 -10.46 4.38 7.90
N ALA A 295 -10.29 4.26 6.59
CA ALA A 295 -10.29 2.98 5.90
C ALA A 295 -9.16 2.07 6.41
N ALA A 296 -7.97 2.60 6.67
CA ALA A 296 -6.84 1.83 7.22
C ALA A 296 -7.15 1.30 8.63
N ARG A 297 -7.75 2.12 9.50
CA ARG A 297 -8.20 1.67 10.83
C ARG A 297 -9.26 0.58 10.76
N ARG A 298 -10.21 0.68 9.83
CA ARG A 298 -11.23 -0.36 9.62
C ARG A 298 -10.62 -1.65 9.08
N ALA A 299 -9.67 -1.56 8.16
CA ALA A 299 -8.95 -2.71 7.64
C ALA A 299 -8.25 -3.49 8.77
N GLU A 300 -7.60 -2.78 9.69
CA GLU A 300 -6.92 -3.39 10.84
C GLU A 300 -7.92 -4.04 11.80
N ARG A 301 -8.98 -3.33 12.19
CA ARG A 301 -10.01 -3.86 13.09
C ARG A 301 -10.65 -5.13 12.54
N HIS A 302 -11.16 -5.09 11.31
CA HIS A 302 -11.80 -6.27 10.71
C HIS A 302 -10.82 -7.44 10.58
N SER A 303 -9.58 -7.21 10.13
CA SER A 303 -8.60 -8.31 10.01
C SER A 303 -8.20 -8.86 11.38
N ALA A 304 -8.12 -8.03 12.43
CA ALA A 304 -7.78 -8.47 13.77
C ALA A 304 -8.94 -9.22 14.45
N ASP A 305 -10.17 -8.71 14.32
CA ASP A 305 -11.39 -9.33 14.85
C ASP A 305 -11.64 -10.70 14.19
N ASP A 306 -11.33 -10.82 12.90
CA ASP A 306 -11.41 -12.08 12.14
C ASP A 306 -10.24 -13.04 12.43
N GLY A 307 -9.20 -12.62 13.17
CA GLY A 307 -7.98 -13.40 13.36
C GLY A 307 -7.16 -13.64 12.08
N ASP A 308 -7.35 -12.80 11.05
CA ASP A 308 -6.80 -12.99 9.72
C ASP A 308 -5.32 -12.56 9.63
N LEU A 309 -4.43 -13.53 9.84
CA LEU A 309 -2.98 -13.33 9.79
C LEU A 309 -2.43 -13.08 8.37
N LEU A 310 -3.23 -13.29 7.33
CA LEU A 310 -2.82 -13.02 5.94
C LEU A 310 -3.03 -11.54 5.56
N PHE A 311 -4.14 -10.96 5.99
CA PHE A 311 -4.54 -9.59 5.65
C PHE A 311 -4.19 -8.56 6.72
N LEU A 312 -3.99 -8.96 7.99
CA LEU A 312 -3.56 -8.05 9.04
C LEU A 312 -2.24 -7.30 8.71
N PRO A 313 -1.18 -7.95 8.17
CA PRO A 313 0.00 -7.23 7.71
C PRO A 313 -0.27 -6.24 6.56
N GLN A 314 -1.27 -6.51 5.71
CA GLN A 314 -1.67 -5.58 4.65
C GLN A 314 -2.37 -4.35 5.24
N ALA A 315 -3.20 -4.53 6.26
CA ALA A 315 -3.82 -3.42 6.97
C ALA A 315 -2.77 -2.52 7.64
N TRP A 316 -1.78 -3.10 8.32
CA TRP A 316 -0.65 -2.34 8.88
C TRP A 316 0.16 -1.61 7.81
N TYR A 317 0.37 -2.25 6.65
CA TYR A 317 1.02 -1.58 5.52
C TYR A 317 0.23 -0.35 5.04
N ALA A 318 -1.08 -0.48 4.83
CA ALA A 318 -1.90 0.66 4.41
C ALA A 318 -1.89 1.78 5.46
N ALA A 319 -1.97 1.45 6.76
CA ALA A 319 -1.86 2.44 7.82
C ALA A 319 -0.49 3.12 7.81
N GLY A 320 0.61 2.36 7.72
CA GLY A 320 1.97 2.89 7.63
C GLY A 320 2.17 3.79 6.41
N HIS A 321 1.62 3.42 5.26
CA HIS A 321 1.63 4.24 4.04
C HIS A 321 0.90 5.57 4.24
N VAL A 322 -0.28 5.56 4.87
CA VAL A 322 -1.03 6.78 5.19
C VAL A 322 -0.27 7.68 6.16
N HIS A 323 0.39 7.11 7.17
CA HIS A 323 1.24 7.86 8.11
C HIS A 323 2.43 8.52 7.40
N LEU A 324 3.13 7.79 6.52
CA LEU A 324 4.23 8.32 5.71
C LEU A 324 3.75 9.50 4.84
N MET A 325 2.61 9.35 4.17
CA MET A 325 2.03 10.43 3.37
C MET A 325 1.68 11.68 4.18
N ALA A 326 1.28 11.50 5.44
CA ALA A 326 0.96 12.59 6.36
C ALA A 326 2.20 13.22 7.02
N GLY A 327 3.42 12.74 6.73
CA GLY A 327 4.66 13.18 7.38
C GLY A 327 4.79 12.74 8.84
N ARG A 328 4.09 11.67 9.23
CA ARG A 328 4.11 11.05 10.56
C ARG A 328 5.09 9.87 10.53
N ASP A 329 6.36 10.18 10.35
CA ASP A 329 7.39 9.21 9.98
C ASP A 329 7.64 8.17 11.09
N GLU A 330 7.61 8.57 12.35
CA GLU A 330 7.79 7.65 13.48
C GLU A 330 6.66 6.62 13.58
N GLU A 331 5.41 7.05 13.42
CA GLU A 331 4.24 6.16 13.40
C GLU A 331 4.26 5.23 12.18
N ALA A 332 4.71 5.72 11.02
CA ALA A 332 4.91 4.91 9.83
C ALA A 332 5.97 3.81 10.08
N VAL A 333 7.13 4.17 10.66
CA VAL A 333 8.18 3.22 11.03
C VAL A 333 7.65 2.17 11.99
N ALA A 334 6.90 2.55 13.02
CA ALA A 334 6.38 1.62 14.03
C ALA A 334 5.49 0.53 13.40
N LEU A 335 4.59 0.91 12.49
CA LEU A 335 3.69 -0.01 11.79
C LEU A 335 4.44 -0.85 10.75
N LEU A 336 5.29 -0.23 9.93
CA LEU A 336 6.01 -0.95 8.87
C LEU A 336 7.08 -1.91 9.42
N ARG A 337 7.65 -1.65 10.61
CA ARG A 337 8.47 -2.64 11.33
C ARG A 337 7.64 -3.86 11.79
N ARG A 338 6.35 -3.70 12.11
CA ARG A 338 5.47 -4.84 12.42
C ARG A 338 5.24 -5.70 11.17
N VAL A 339 5.01 -5.06 10.02
CA VAL A 339 4.92 -5.74 8.73
C VAL A 339 6.21 -6.52 8.45
N ARG A 340 7.37 -5.88 8.56
CA ARG A 340 8.69 -6.52 8.40
C ARG A 340 8.84 -7.77 9.26
N ARG A 341 8.63 -7.65 10.59
CA ARG A 341 8.76 -8.79 11.51
C ARG A 341 7.82 -9.94 11.17
N SER A 342 6.56 -9.64 10.84
CA SER A 342 5.56 -10.64 10.48
C SER A 342 5.95 -11.40 9.20
N GLU A 343 6.43 -10.69 8.17
CA GLU A 343 6.75 -11.30 6.88
C GLU A 343 8.11 -12.01 6.86
N GLU A 344 9.11 -11.47 7.56
CA GLU A 344 10.40 -12.13 7.72
C GLU A 344 10.26 -13.42 8.53
N ALA A 345 9.42 -13.44 9.57
CA ALA A 345 9.09 -14.65 10.31
C ALA A 345 8.47 -15.73 9.40
N GLN A 346 7.72 -15.32 8.38
CA GLN A 346 7.14 -16.22 7.37
C GLN A 346 8.11 -16.63 6.26
N GLY A 347 9.31 -16.06 6.20
CA GLY A 347 10.32 -16.37 5.18
C GLY A 347 10.17 -15.59 3.88
N LEU A 348 9.62 -14.37 3.90
CA LEU A 348 9.49 -13.53 2.70
C LEU A 348 10.84 -13.37 1.97
N GLY A 349 10.88 -13.79 0.72
CA GLY A 349 12.06 -13.70 -0.15
C GLY A 349 11.91 -12.75 -1.34
N ASP A 350 10.69 -12.48 -1.83
CA ASP A 350 10.44 -11.53 -2.92
C ASP A 350 9.88 -10.19 -2.39
N PRO A 351 10.65 -9.09 -2.43
CA PRO A 351 10.21 -7.80 -1.89
C PRO A 351 9.07 -7.16 -2.70
N ALA A 352 8.81 -7.61 -3.93
CA ALA A 352 7.71 -7.12 -4.76
C ALA A 352 6.34 -7.69 -4.37
N MET A 353 6.29 -8.67 -3.45
CA MET A 353 5.04 -9.30 -3.02
C MET A 353 4.05 -8.31 -2.38
N ARG A 354 4.57 -7.44 -1.51
CA ARG A 354 3.77 -6.45 -0.78
C ARG A 354 4.35 -5.04 -0.80
N ARG A 355 5.59 -4.86 -1.28
CA ARG A 355 6.18 -3.55 -1.65
C ARG A 355 6.29 -2.52 -0.51
N TRP A 356 6.24 -2.95 0.76
CA TRP A 356 6.39 -2.07 1.93
C TRP A 356 7.82 -1.54 2.14
N HIS A 357 8.84 -2.22 1.61
CA HIS A 357 10.27 -1.91 1.82
C HIS A 357 10.63 -0.46 1.49
N GLY A 358 10.07 0.10 0.41
CA GLY A 358 10.31 1.49 0.01
C GLY A 358 9.76 2.48 1.03
N ASP A 359 8.53 2.28 1.46
CA ASP A 359 7.87 3.14 2.45
C ASP A 359 8.59 3.06 3.81
N LEU A 360 9.06 1.87 4.23
CA LEU A 360 9.82 1.73 5.47
C LEU A 360 11.19 2.43 5.37
N ALA A 361 11.92 2.23 4.27
CA ALA A 361 13.23 2.85 4.08
C ALA A 361 13.13 4.38 4.01
N GLU A 362 12.09 4.93 3.36
CA GLU A 362 11.80 6.36 3.35
C GLU A 362 11.48 6.88 4.75
N ALA A 363 10.57 6.23 5.48
CA ALA A 363 10.18 6.64 6.82
C ALA A 363 11.38 6.61 7.79
N LEU A 364 12.21 5.56 7.73
CA LEU A 364 13.44 5.45 8.53
C LEU A 364 14.43 6.58 8.19
N ALA A 365 14.62 6.89 6.92
CA ALA A 365 15.53 7.96 6.51
C ALA A 365 15.03 9.34 6.97
N LEU A 366 13.74 9.61 6.86
CA LEU A 366 13.12 10.87 7.28
C LEU A 366 13.11 11.04 8.80
N SER A 367 12.95 9.96 9.56
CA SER A 367 13.02 9.96 11.02
C SER A 367 14.47 9.88 11.57
N GLY A 368 15.49 9.94 10.71
CA GLY A 368 16.91 9.93 11.12
C GLY A 368 17.52 8.55 11.44
N ASN A 369 16.78 7.45 11.24
CA ASN A 369 17.30 6.08 11.41
C ASN A 369 18.07 5.63 10.15
N LEU A 370 19.15 6.36 9.82
CA LEU A 370 19.82 6.27 8.53
C LEU A 370 20.52 4.93 8.28
N ASP A 371 21.09 4.32 9.32
CA ASP A 371 21.83 3.06 9.18
C ASP A 371 20.89 1.88 8.95
N GLU A 372 19.80 1.79 9.71
CA GLU A 372 18.75 0.78 9.47
C GLU A 372 18.11 0.95 8.08
N ALA A 373 17.90 2.20 7.63
CA ALA A 373 17.42 2.46 6.28
C ALA A 373 18.41 1.94 5.22
N ALA A 374 19.71 2.21 5.40
CA ALA A 374 20.75 1.75 4.48
C ALA A 374 20.85 0.22 4.43
N GLU A 375 20.79 -0.45 5.57
CA GLU A 375 20.78 -1.92 5.67
C GLU A 375 19.58 -2.51 4.92
N LEU A 376 18.37 -2.01 5.19
CA LEU A 376 17.16 -2.45 4.51
C LEU A 376 17.24 -2.24 2.98
N ILE A 377 17.80 -1.11 2.54
CA ILE A 377 17.98 -0.80 1.12
C ILE A 377 18.89 -1.82 0.45
N GLU A 378 20.04 -2.14 1.04
CA GLU A 378 20.99 -3.08 0.46
C GLU A 378 20.45 -4.52 0.44
N GLU A 379 19.81 -4.96 1.52
CA GLU A 379 19.12 -6.26 1.57
C GLU A 379 18.05 -6.37 0.47
N THR A 380 17.24 -5.32 0.32
CA THR A 380 16.16 -5.28 -0.67
C THR A 380 16.72 -5.24 -2.10
N ARG A 381 17.78 -4.48 -2.35
CA ARG A 381 18.46 -4.41 -3.66
C ARG A 381 19.04 -5.75 -4.07
N ALA A 382 19.67 -6.48 -3.15
CA ALA A 382 20.22 -7.80 -3.45
C ALA A 382 19.11 -8.77 -3.92
N ARG A 383 17.98 -8.80 -3.20
CA ARG A 383 16.81 -9.63 -3.57
C ARG A 383 16.16 -9.17 -4.87
N ALA A 384 15.94 -7.86 -5.02
CA ALA A 384 15.33 -7.27 -6.21
C ALA A 384 16.18 -7.45 -7.47
N THR A 385 17.51 -7.38 -7.37
CA THR A 385 18.42 -7.62 -8.50
C THR A 385 18.35 -9.07 -8.93
N ARG A 386 18.45 -10.01 -7.97
CA ARG A 386 18.37 -11.46 -8.24
C ARG A 386 17.05 -11.87 -8.89
N LEU A 387 15.96 -11.17 -8.54
CA LEU A 387 14.60 -11.44 -9.04
C LEU A 387 14.17 -10.48 -10.15
N GLU A 388 15.06 -9.62 -10.66
CA GLU A 388 14.77 -8.67 -11.74
C GLU A 388 13.58 -7.72 -11.47
N ARG A 389 13.40 -7.28 -10.22
CA ARG A 389 12.32 -6.37 -9.78
C ARG A 389 12.69 -4.91 -10.02
N ARG A 390 12.59 -4.45 -11.27
CA ARG A 390 13.04 -3.12 -11.74
C ARG A 390 12.46 -1.97 -10.93
N VAL A 391 11.16 -1.98 -10.66
CA VAL A 391 10.52 -0.91 -9.87
C VAL A 391 11.04 -0.88 -8.43
N MET A 392 11.35 -2.04 -7.82
CA MET A 392 11.90 -2.09 -6.46
C MET A 392 13.27 -1.44 -6.41
N LEU A 393 14.13 -1.69 -7.40
CA LEU A 393 15.44 -1.03 -7.50
C LEU A 393 15.31 0.49 -7.61
N ALA A 394 14.38 0.97 -8.45
CA ALA A 394 14.16 2.40 -8.61
C ALA A 394 13.58 3.06 -7.35
N VAL A 395 12.69 2.38 -6.62
CA VAL A 395 12.18 2.86 -5.32
C VAL A 395 13.29 2.86 -4.26
N MET A 396 14.17 1.86 -4.24
CA MET A 396 15.34 1.85 -3.34
C MET A 396 16.30 3.00 -3.64
N ASP A 397 16.43 3.43 -4.90
CA ASP A 397 17.21 4.63 -5.23
C ASP A 397 16.61 5.92 -4.64
N ARG A 398 15.28 6.04 -4.61
CA ARG A 398 14.61 7.17 -3.96
C ARG A 398 14.89 7.17 -2.45
N ALA A 399 14.77 6.03 -1.78
CA ALA A 399 15.07 5.93 -0.36
C ALA A 399 16.55 6.19 -0.06
N ALA A 400 17.47 5.65 -0.88
CA ALA A 400 18.91 5.90 -0.76
C ALA A 400 19.27 7.38 -0.95
N ALA A 401 18.50 8.12 -1.76
CA ALA A 401 18.67 9.56 -1.88
C ALA A 401 18.39 10.29 -0.56
N LEU A 402 17.37 9.88 0.18
CA LEU A 402 17.04 10.45 1.49
C LEU A 402 18.12 10.10 2.53
N VAL A 403 18.64 8.87 2.52
CA VAL A 403 19.76 8.46 3.38
C VAL A 403 21.01 9.30 3.09
N ALA A 404 21.38 9.46 1.82
CA ALA A 404 22.52 10.31 1.44
C ALA A 404 22.34 11.76 1.90
N ALA A 405 21.12 12.31 1.77
CA ALA A 405 20.81 13.65 2.24
C ALA A 405 20.92 13.78 3.76
N GLY A 406 20.42 12.79 4.52
CA GLY A 406 20.54 12.74 5.98
C GLY A 406 21.99 12.65 6.46
N ARG A 407 22.88 12.06 5.64
CA ARG A 407 24.34 12.02 5.88
C ARG A 407 25.08 13.28 5.38
N GLY A 408 24.37 14.26 4.82
CA GLY A 408 24.95 15.49 4.29
C GLY A 408 25.50 15.40 2.87
N ASP A 409 25.41 14.25 2.19
CA ASP A 409 25.84 14.08 0.80
C ASP A 409 24.74 14.49 -0.19
N GLN A 410 24.63 15.80 -0.36
CA GLN A 410 23.62 16.43 -1.21
C GLN A 410 23.77 16.12 -2.70
N VAL A 411 25.01 15.88 -3.16
CA VAL A 411 25.31 15.60 -4.57
C VAL A 411 24.80 14.21 -4.92
N THR A 412 25.17 13.20 -4.12
CA THR A 412 24.70 11.82 -4.30
C THR A 412 23.19 11.74 -4.13
N ALA A 413 22.62 12.43 -3.14
CA ALA A 413 21.18 12.48 -2.92
C ALA A 413 20.41 12.92 -4.18
N ALA A 414 20.79 14.06 -4.76
CA ALA A 414 20.09 14.56 -5.96
C ALA A 414 20.31 13.68 -7.19
N ALA A 415 21.48 13.04 -7.33
CA ALA A 415 21.77 12.11 -8.42
C ALA A 415 20.90 10.84 -8.31
N LEU A 416 20.79 10.25 -7.12
CA LEU A 416 19.98 9.06 -6.86
C LEU A 416 18.48 9.33 -7.06
N ALA A 417 17.95 10.45 -6.56
CA ALA A 417 16.54 10.81 -6.75
C ALA A 417 16.20 11.02 -8.24
N ARG A 418 17.10 11.66 -9.00
CA ARG A 418 16.93 11.81 -10.46
C ARG A 418 16.98 10.47 -11.18
N ARG A 419 17.92 9.58 -10.82
CA ARG A 419 18.03 8.24 -11.39
C ARG A 419 16.76 7.42 -11.14
N SER A 420 16.24 7.47 -9.92
CA SER A 420 14.96 6.85 -9.55
C SER A 420 13.82 7.34 -10.44
N ALA A 421 13.66 8.66 -10.56
CA ALA A 421 12.58 9.25 -11.36
C ALA A 421 12.68 8.87 -12.85
N ALA A 422 13.88 8.89 -13.42
CA ALA A 422 14.12 8.48 -14.81
C ALA A 422 13.81 6.98 -15.03
N ALA A 423 14.23 6.11 -14.10
CA ALA A 423 13.94 4.68 -14.20
C ALA A 423 12.43 4.38 -14.08
N LEU A 424 11.70 5.13 -13.24
CA LEU A 424 10.26 4.96 -13.05
C LEU A 424 9.42 5.52 -14.21
N ALA A 425 9.92 6.53 -14.93
CA ALA A 425 9.25 7.03 -16.14
C ALA A 425 9.13 5.96 -17.24
N GLU A 426 10.09 5.03 -17.30
CA GLU A 426 10.10 3.88 -18.23
C GLU A 426 9.23 2.70 -17.77
N LEU A 427 8.60 2.80 -16.59
CA LEU A 427 7.78 1.74 -15.99
C LEU A 427 6.34 2.21 -15.83
N PRO A 428 5.33 1.33 -15.72
CA PRO A 428 3.93 1.74 -15.60
C PRO A 428 3.53 2.23 -14.18
N PHE A 429 4.48 2.60 -13.31
CA PHE A 429 4.24 2.97 -11.90
C PHE A 429 4.21 4.49 -11.68
N ARG A 430 3.12 5.13 -12.11
CA ARG A 430 3.01 6.61 -12.17
C ARG A 430 3.11 7.29 -10.81
N LEU A 431 2.53 6.72 -9.76
CA LEU A 431 2.63 7.34 -8.43
C LEU A 431 4.06 7.28 -7.88
N GLU A 432 4.78 6.20 -8.16
CA GLU A 432 6.17 6.06 -7.76
C GLU A 432 7.07 7.06 -8.50
N GLU A 433 6.85 7.25 -9.81
CA GLU A 433 7.51 8.29 -10.61
C GLU A 433 7.31 9.69 -9.99
N GLY A 434 6.05 10.05 -9.70
CA GLY A 434 5.71 11.34 -9.10
C GLY A 434 6.36 11.53 -7.72
N ARG A 435 6.39 10.49 -6.89
CA ARG A 435 7.05 10.50 -5.58
C ARG A 435 8.56 10.77 -5.69
N SER A 436 9.24 10.17 -6.67
CA SER A 436 10.68 10.40 -6.89
C SER A 436 10.97 11.84 -7.33
N TRP A 437 10.12 12.42 -8.18
CA TRP A 437 10.21 13.84 -8.55
C TRP A 437 9.95 14.77 -7.36
N LEU A 438 8.97 14.46 -6.51
CA LEU A 438 8.70 15.22 -5.28
C LEU A 438 9.89 15.20 -4.32
N VAL A 439 10.49 14.02 -4.09
CA VAL A 439 11.72 13.90 -3.27
C VAL A 439 12.86 14.72 -3.87
N LEU A 440 13.11 14.64 -5.18
CA LEU A 440 14.14 15.46 -5.82
C LEU A 440 13.87 16.96 -5.62
N GLY A 441 12.60 17.39 -5.74
CA GLY A 441 12.18 18.77 -5.48
C GLY A 441 12.53 19.23 -4.06
N ARG A 442 12.18 18.43 -3.06
CA ARG A 442 12.49 18.70 -1.64
C ARG A 442 14.00 18.76 -1.37
N LEU A 443 14.78 17.84 -1.94
CA LEU A 443 16.24 17.86 -1.84
C LEU A 443 16.84 19.14 -2.44
N ARG A 444 16.31 19.60 -3.58
CA ARG A 444 16.75 20.84 -4.22
C ARG A 444 16.39 22.09 -3.42
N ILE A 445 15.24 22.08 -2.72
CA ILE A 445 14.90 23.13 -1.74
C ILE A 445 15.95 23.20 -0.64
N ALA A 446 16.31 22.05 -0.05
CA ALA A 446 17.33 21.97 1.00
C ALA A 446 18.72 22.43 0.53
N GLN A 447 19.01 22.30 -0.77
CA GLN A 447 20.24 22.78 -1.40
C GLN A 447 20.20 24.26 -1.82
N HIS A 448 19.11 24.98 -1.51
CA HIS A 448 18.86 26.35 -1.98
C HIS A 448 18.87 26.50 -3.52
N ASP A 449 18.59 25.42 -4.26
CA ASP A 449 18.46 25.42 -5.71
C ASP A 449 16.99 25.57 -6.13
N ALA A 450 16.47 26.80 -6.07
CA ALA A 450 15.07 27.10 -6.39
C ALA A 450 14.70 26.78 -7.85
N SER A 451 15.65 26.90 -8.78
CA SER A 451 15.42 26.56 -10.20
C SER A 451 15.23 25.04 -10.37
N GLY A 452 16.16 24.25 -9.83
CA GLY A 452 16.09 22.80 -9.84
C GLY A 452 14.86 22.27 -9.09
N ALA A 453 14.53 22.87 -7.94
CA ALA A 453 13.33 22.53 -7.17
C ALA A 453 12.06 22.74 -7.98
N ARG A 454 11.88 23.91 -8.62
CA ARG A 454 10.72 24.18 -9.49
C ARG A 454 10.61 23.21 -10.64
N SER A 455 11.74 22.89 -11.28
CA SER A 455 11.77 21.94 -12.40
C SER A 455 11.25 20.57 -11.96
N ALA A 456 11.83 20.01 -10.89
CA ALA A 456 11.42 18.70 -10.36
C ALA A 456 9.98 18.68 -9.85
N LEU A 457 9.54 19.71 -9.12
CA LEU A 457 8.16 19.80 -8.61
C LEU A 457 7.13 19.98 -9.72
N ARG A 458 7.49 20.62 -10.85
CA ARG A 458 6.60 20.69 -12.03
C ARG A 458 6.42 19.33 -12.69
N GLU A 459 7.47 18.52 -12.76
CA GLU A 459 7.36 17.13 -13.23
C GLU A 459 6.48 16.30 -12.30
N ALA A 460 6.70 16.38 -10.97
CA ALA A 460 5.84 15.72 -9.99
C ALA A 460 4.37 16.12 -10.18
N ARG A 461 4.10 17.43 -10.32
CA ARG A 461 2.76 17.96 -10.56
C ARG A 461 2.15 17.42 -11.85
N ARG A 462 2.92 17.36 -12.94
CA ARG A 462 2.46 16.83 -14.23
C ARG A 462 2.02 15.37 -14.10
N VAL A 463 2.84 14.55 -13.45
CA VAL A 463 2.57 13.12 -13.24
C VAL A 463 1.32 12.93 -12.37
N PHE A 464 1.26 13.59 -11.21
CA PHE A 464 0.11 13.47 -10.31
C PHE A 464 -1.18 14.06 -10.89
N ALA A 465 -1.10 15.12 -11.70
CA ALA A 465 -2.27 15.70 -12.39
C ALA A 465 -2.83 14.72 -13.41
N HIS A 466 -1.98 14.06 -14.20
CA HIS A 466 -2.42 13.01 -15.13
C HIS A 466 -3.03 11.80 -14.42
N ALA A 467 -2.55 11.50 -13.21
CA ALA A 467 -3.05 10.41 -12.40
C ALA A 467 -4.33 10.73 -11.61
N HIS A 468 -4.75 12.00 -11.57
CA HIS A 468 -5.78 12.52 -10.65
C HIS A 468 -5.48 12.20 -9.17
N ALA A 469 -4.19 12.24 -8.80
CA ALA A 469 -3.71 11.91 -7.47
C ALA A 469 -3.85 13.12 -6.52
N ARG A 470 -5.06 13.39 -6.05
CA ARG A 470 -5.41 14.64 -5.32
C ARG A 470 -4.58 14.90 -4.07
N PRO A 471 -4.36 13.92 -3.16
CA PRO A 471 -3.53 14.15 -1.97
C PRO A 471 -2.10 14.56 -2.34
N TRP A 472 -1.54 13.92 -3.37
CA TRP A 472 -0.19 14.20 -3.85
C TRP A 472 -0.07 15.57 -4.55
N LEU A 473 -1.11 16.00 -5.27
CA LEU A 473 -1.16 17.34 -5.86
C LEU A 473 -1.16 18.44 -4.79
N ALA A 474 -1.86 18.23 -3.68
CA ALA A 474 -1.85 19.16 -2.55
C ALA A 474 -0.44 19.30 -1.96
N LEU A 475 0.26 18.18 -1.75
CA LEU A 475 1.65 18.17 -1.27
C LEU A 475 2.59 18.91 -2.23
N VAL A 476 2.53 18.63 -3.53
CA VAL A 476 3.38 19.32 -4.52
C VAL A 476 3.08 20.82 -4.59
N THR A 477 1.81 21.21 -4.43
CA THR A 477 1.40 22.62 -4.42
C THR A 477 2.01 23.35 -3.22
N ALA A 478 1.95 22.75 -2.02
CA ALA A 478 2.57 23.30 -0.83
C ALA A 478 4.09 23.48 -0.98
N GLU A 479 4.80 22.51 -1.57
CA GLU A 479 6.24 22.63 -1.83
C GLU A 479 6.56 23.71 -2.88
N LEU A 480 5.72 23.86 -3.91
CA LEU A 480 5.89 24.93 -4.91
C LEU A 480 5.68 26.32 -4.28
N ASP A 481 4.71 26.47 -3.39
CA ASP A 481 4.51 27.72 -2.65
C ASP A 481 5.67 28.01 -1.70
N ARG A 482 6.22 26.99 -1.02
CA ARG A 482 7.45 27.11 -0.24
C ARG A 482 8.62 27.64 -1.06
N VAL A 483 8.82 27.14 -2.29
CA VAL A 483 9.88 27.66 -3.18
C VAL A 483 9.63 29.14 -3.52
N ARG A 484 8.38 29.52 -3.81
CA ARG A 484 8.03 30.92 -4.11
C ARG A 484 8.32 31.85 -2.94
N ASP A 485 8.04 31.41 -1.72
CA ASP A 485 8.29 32.21 -0.52
C ASP A 485 9.79 32.34 -0.22
N LEU A 486 10.58 31.28 -0.46
CA LEU A 486 12.05 31.36 -0.38
C LEU A 486 12.63 32.33 -1.41
N ASP A 487 12.13 32.31 -2.65
CA ASP A 487 12.56 33.25 -3.69
C ASP A 487 12.17 34.70 -3.34
N ARG A 488 10.97 34.92 -2.77
CA ARG A 488 10.55 36.24 -2.30
C ARG A 488 11.46 36.73 -1.18
N ALA A 489 11.74 35.89 -0.18
CA ALA A 489 12.63 36.23 0.93
C ALA A 489 14.06 36.57 0.45
N ALA A 490 14.57 35.86 -0.56
CA ALA A 490 15.87 36.15 -1.17
C ALA A 490 15.86 37.44 -2.03
N GLN A 491 14.68 37.84 -2.55
CA GLN A 491 14.49 39.06 -3.33
C GLN A 491 14.17 40.30 -2.50
N VAL A 492 13.84 40.17 -1.21
CA VAL A 492 13.82 41.32 -0.29
C VAL A 492 15.27 41.75 -0.09
N PRO A 493 15.69 42.92 -0.59
CA PRO A 493 17.00 43.46 -0.22
C PRO A 493 17.00 43.60 1.30
N SER A 494 18.07 43.18 1.97
CA SER A 494 18.26 43.54 3.38
C SER A 494 18.11 45.06 3.49
N ALA A 495 16.97 45.50 4.03
CA ALA A 495 16.65 46.91 4.02
C ALA A 495 17.73 47.66 4.83
N PRO A 496 18.21 48.83 4.37
CA PRO A 496 19.17 49.68 5.09
C PRO A 496 18.65 50.26 6.42
N SER A 497 17.50 49.78 6.92
CA SER A 497 16.92 50.14 8.22
C SER A 497 17.87 49.86 9.39
N ALA A 498 18.78 48.89 9.28
CA ALA A 498 19.81 48.66 10.30
C ALA A 498 20.88 49.76 10.34
N ALA A 499 21.14 50.47 9.23
CA ALA A 499 22.15 51.52 9.17
C ALA A 499 21.69 52.80 9.89
N LEU A 500 20.42 53.20 9.72
CA LEU A 500 19.86 54.38 10.38
C LEU A 500 19.63 54.18 11.89
N GLY A 501 19.45 52.93 12.37
CA GLY A 501 19.30 52.59 13.78
C GLY A 501 20.55 52.84 14.65
N VAL A 502 21.71 53.07 14.05
CA VAL A 502 22.99 53.38 14.75
C VAL A 502 23.15 54.89 15.01
N LEU A 503 22.29 55.71 14.41
CA LEU A 503 22.32 57.16 14.56
C LEU A 503 21.67 57.59 15.88
N SER A 504 22.29 58.57 16.54
CA SER A 504 21.63 59.29 17.62
C SER A 504 20.45 60.11 17.08
N ALA A 505 19.51 60.48 17.95
CA ALA A 505 18.34 61.29 17.57
C ALA A 505 18.70 62.58 16.80
N MET A 506 19.83 63.22 17.15
CA MET A 506 20.32 64.41 16.44
C MET A 506 20.90 64.07 15.06
N GLU A 507 21.64 62.97 14.94
CA GLU A 507 22.21 62.52 13.65
C GLU A 507 21.12 62.07 12.67
N ALA A 508 20.07 61.41 13.16
CA ALA A 508 18.91 61.03 12.36
C ALA A 508 18.15 62.26 11.82
N LYS A 509 17.91 63.27 12.67
CA LYS A 509 17.29 64.54 12.25
C LYS A 509 18.12 65.29 11.20
N VAL A 510 19.43 65.35 11.38
CA VAL A 510 20.34 65.98 10.41
C VAL A 510 20.36 65.21 9.08
N ALA A 511 20.40 63.87 9.12
CA ALA A 511 20.38 63.03 7.91
C ALA A 511 19.06 63.16 7.13
N GLY A 512 17.91 63.24 7.82
CA GLY A 512 16.60 63.47 7.19
C GLY A 512 16.54 64.80 6.45
N LEU A 513 17.01 65.89 7.07
CA LEU A 513 17.06 67.20 6.42
C LEU A 513 18.05 67.25 5.23
N VAL A 514 19.11 66.44 5.25
CA VAL A 514 19.99 66.26 4.06
C VAL A 514 19.26 65.54 2.93
N ALA A 515 18.42 64.55 3.25
CA ALA A 515 17.59 63.85 2.26
C ALA A 515 16.60 64.80 1.57
N GLU A 516 16.07 65.77 2.32
CA GLU A 516 15.22 66.85 1.80
C GLU A 516 15.99 67.91 0.97
N GLY A 517 17.31 67.80 0.86
CA GLY A 517 18.14 68.73 0.10
C GLY A 517 18.50 70.03 0.83
N ALA A 518 18.20 70.16 2.13
CA ALA A 518 18.56 71.34 2.90
C ALA A 518 20.09 71.51 2.98
N THR A 519 20.60 72.74 3.04
CA THR A 519 22.01 73.08 3.26
C THR A 519 22.37 73.11 4.75
N ASN A 520 23.65 73.10 5.11
CA ASN A 520 24.05 73.15 6.53
C ASN A 520 23.54 74.41 7.26
N ARG A 521 23.39 75.54 6.56
CA ARG A 521 22.80 76.78 7.12
C ARG A 521 21.31 76.64 7.38
N GLU A 522 20.58 76.01 6.47
CA GLU A 522 19.14 75.76 6.65
C GLU A 522 18.87 74.73 7.75
N ILE A 523 19.70 73.68 7.84
CA ILE A 523 19.62 72.69 8.92
C ILE A 523 19.91 73.33 10.28
N ALA A 524 20.95 74.17 10.35
CA ALA A 524 21.29 74.92 11.55
C ALA A 524 20.13 75.83 12.01
N ALA A 525 19.49 76.52 11.06
CA ALA A 525 18.32 77.35 11.33
C ALA A 525 17.11 76.54 11.82
N ARG A 526 16.76 75.44 11.13
CA ARG A 526 15.60 74.59 11.47
C ARG A 526 15.75 73.87 12.82
N LEU A 527 16.99 73.50 13.18
CA LEU A 527 17.28 72.78 14.43
C LEU A 527 17.74 73.71 15.56
N PHE A 528 17.81 75.03 15.33
CA PHE A 528 18.28 76.04 16.28
C PHE A 528 19.67 75.72 16.88
N ILE A 529 20.61 75.30 16.02
CA ILE A 529 22.00 74.96 16.40
C ILE A 529 23.01 75.69 15.49
N SER A 530 24.29 75.70 15.89
CA SER A 530 25.34 76.28 15.03
C SER A 530 25.61 75.42 13.79
N VAL A 531 26.04 76.06 12.68
CA VAL A 531 26.50 75.35 11.47
C VAL A 531 27.62 74.35 11.79
N LYS A 532 28.52 74.71 12.71
CA LYS A 532 29.60 73.85 13.19
C LYS A 532 29.08 72.57 13.87
N THR A 533 27.94 72.66 14.56
CA THR A 533 27.27 71.51 15.17
C THR A 533 26.70 70.56 14.11
N VAL A 534 26.14 71.11 13.01
CA VAL A 534 25.64 70.33 11.86
C VAL A 534 26.79 69.61 11.16
N GLU A 535 27.91 70.28 10.91
CA GLU A 535 29.11 69.68 10.30
C GLU A 535 29.69 68.54 11.14
N ALA A 536 29.73 68.73 12.47
CA ALA A 536 30.17 67.70 13.40
C ALA A 536 29.20 66.49 13.42
N ALA A 537 27.89 66.74 13.34
CA ALA A 537 26.88 65.68 13.24
C ALA A 537 26.98 64.90 11.93
N LEU A 538 27.19 65.58 10.79
CA LEU A 538 27.40 64.94 9.49
C LEU A 538 28.67 64.09 9.46
N THR A 539 29.77 64.58 10.03
CA THR A 539 31.03 63.81 10.13
C THR A 539 30.83 62.50 10.90
N ARG A 540 30.09 62.55 12.02
CA ARG A 540 29.76 61.33 12.78
C ARG A 540 28.82 60.41 12.01
N THR A 541 27.81 60.98 11.35
CA THR A 541 26.85 60.24 10.51
C THR A 541 27.55 59.52 9.36
N TYR A 542 28.46 60.18 8.64
CA TYR A 542 29.25 59.58 7.57
C TYR A 542 30.08 58.39 8.05
N ARG A 543 30.76 58.55 9.17
CA ARG A 543 31.55 57.48 9.78
C ARG A 543 30.68 56.31 10.25
N LYS A 544 29.51 56.57 10.84
CA LYS A 544 28.57 55.53 11.32
C LYS A 544 27.91 54.76 10.17
N LEU A 545 27.59 55.45 9.08
CA LEU A 545 26.91 54.85 7.92
C LEU A 545 27.87 54.39 6.82
N GLY A 546 29.18 54.62 6.95
CA GLY A 546 30.18 54.26 5.96
C GLY A 546 30.09 55.05 4.64
N VAL A 547 29.38 56.17 4.61
CA VAL A 547 29.18 57.00 3.41
C VAL A 547 30.27 58.06 3.28
N ARG A 548 30.63 58.42 2.04
CA ARG A 548 31.78 59.31 1.75
C ARG A 548 31.37 60.70 1.28
N SER A 549 30.10 60.90 0.95
CA SER A 549 29.60 62.17 0.47
C SER A 549 28.19 62.48 0.96
N ARG A 550 27.82 63.76 0.88
CA ARG A 550 26.45 64.24 1.15
C ARG A 550 25.42 63.60 0.22
N VAL A 551 25.82 63.36 -1.03
CA VAL A 551 24.97 62.73 -2.05
C VAL A 551 24.72 61.26 -1.69
N ASP A 552 25.73 60.55 -1.19
CA ASP A 552 25.57 59.18 -0.71
C ASP A 552 24.64 59.10 0.50
N LEU A 553 24.77 60.06 1.43
CA LEU A 553 23.87 60.18 2.58
C LEU A 553 22.42 60.45 2.14
N ALA A 554 22.21 61.38 1.20
CA ALA A 554 20.89 61.71 0.68
C ALA A 554 20.23 60.51 0.00
N ARG A 555 20.97 59.73 -0.81
CA ARG A 555 20.43 58.50 -1.43
C ARG A 555 20.06 57.43 -0.41
N LEU A 556 20.91 57.25 0.61
CA LEU A 556 20.68 56.27 1.67
C LEU A 556 19.43 56.63 2.49
N ALA A 557 19.25 57.92 2.80
CA ALA A 557 18.13 58.43 3.59
C ALA A 557 16.82 58.64 2.80
N SER A 558 16.88 58.75 1.46
CA SER A 558 15.70 58.92 0.59
C SER A 558 15.10 57.59 0.09
N SER A 559 15.66 56.44 0.48
CA SER A 559 15.10 55.14 0.12
C SER A 559 13.80 54.89 0.91
N PRO A 560 12.66 54.66 0.24
CA PRO A 560 11.34 54.78 0.88
C PRO A 560 10.95 53.56 1.73
N HIS A 561 10.94 53.71 3.06
CA HIS A 561 9.99 53.02 3.94
C HIS A 561 9.74 53.79 5.26
N HIS A 562 8.51 54.30 5.38
CA HIS A 562 7.78 54.83 6.55
C HIS A 562 8.55 55.31 7.80
N LEU A 563 8.61 56.64 7.99
CA LEU A 563 8.54 57.24 9.32
C LEU A 563 7.06 57.52 9.64
N PRO A 564 6.57 57.26 10.86
CA PRO A 564 5.22 57.62 11.28
C PRO A 564 5.09 59.15 11.30
N GLN A 565 4.10 59.68 10.59
CA GLN A 565 3.74 61.09 10.68
C GLN A 565 2.92 61.31 11.95
N ASP A 566 3.37 62.23 12.81
CA ASP A 566 2.51 62.81 13.85
C ASP A 566 1.34 63.56 13.19
N PRO A 567 0.13 63.53 13.79
CA PRO A 567 -1.02 64.25 13.26
C PRO A 567 -0.83 65.78 13.38
N PRO A 568 -1.43 66.57 12.49
CA PRO A 568 -1.31 68.02 12.52
C PRO A 568 -1.97 68.61 13.78
N ALA A 569 -1.32 69.63 14.34
CA ALA A 569 -1.88 70.46 15.39
C ALA A 569 -3.15 71.17 14.91
N ASP A 570 -4.21 71.03 15.69
CA ASP A 570 -5.47 71.76 15.54
C ASP A 570 -5.23 73.23 15.90
N ASP A 571 -5.63 74.13 15.02
CA ASP A 571 -5.78 75.56 15.31
C ASP A 571 -7.08 75.74 16.12
N ARG A 572 -6.97 75.96 17.44
CA ARG A 572 -7.87 76.79 18.26
C ARG A 572 -7.33 77.03 19.67
#